data_AF-A0A540LC07-F1
#
_entry.id   AF-A0A540LC07-F1
#
_cell.length_a   1.000
_cell.length_b   1.000
_cell.length_c   1.000
_cell.angle_alpha   90.00
_cell.angle_beta   90.00
_cell.angle_gamma   90.00
#
_symmetry.space_group_name_H-M   'P 1'
#
loop_
_entity.id
_entity.type
_entity.pdbx_description
1 polymer ?
#
loop_
_entity_poly.entity_id
_entity_poly.type
_entity_poly.pdbx_seq_one_letter_code
_entity_poly.pdbx_strand_id
1 'polypeptide(L)'
;MGLGQVVHGMAVKMGLILDVFVDNALIAMYGKCGSVEDAAKVFEIMPEKNLVSWNSMICGFSENGLDHESYSLLGKILEGEEALVPDVAMLVTVWPLCAGNGEVNMGMMIHSLAVKLGLNHELMHG
;
A
#
# COMPACT_ATOMS: atom_id res chain seq x y z
N MET A 1 8.78 11.79 20.92
CA MET A 1 8.62 10.33 21.04
C MET A 1 7.14 10.03 20.97
N GLY A 2 6.65 9.56 19.82
CA GLY A 2 5.24 9.19 19.67
C GLY A 2 4.96 7.80 20.25
N LEU A 3 3.72 7.54 20.66
CA LEU A 3 3.28 6.22 21.16
C LEU A 3 3.62 5.08 20.19
N GLY A 4 3.61 5.34 18.88
CA GLY A 4 3.98 4.39 17.84
C GLY A 4 5.40 3.82 17.96
N GLN A 5 6.39 4.67 18.27
CA GLN A 5 7.78 4.23 18.46
C GLN A 5 7.95 3.40 19.73
N VAL A 6 7.16 3.70 20.77
CA VAL A 6 7.14 2.91 22.01
C VAL A 6 6.55 1.52 21.76
N VAL A 7 5.43 1.44 21.04
CA VAL A 7 4.79 0.17 20.65
C VAL A 7 5.72 -0.65 19.74
N HIS A 8 6.38 -0.02 18.77
CA HIS A 8 7.38 -0.70 17.94
C HIS A 8 8.54 -1.24 18.78
N GLY A 9 9.09 -0.46 19.70
CA GLY A 9 10.14 -0.93 20.62
C GLY A 9 9.70 -2.13 21.48
N MET A 10 8.42 -2.19 21.88
CA MET A 10 7.87 -3.37 22.57
C MET A 10 7.74 -4.57 21.63
N ALA A 11 7.24 -4.38 20.42
CA ALA A 11 7.14 -5.44 19.40
C ALA A 11 8.53 -6.04 19.10
N VAL A 12 9.56 -5.18 19.00
CA VAL A 12 10.97 -5.58 18.85
C VAL A 12 11.42 -6.47 20.00
N LYS A 13 11.21 -6.00 21.24
CA LYS A 13 11.63 -6.72 22.43
C LYS A 13 10.90 -8.07 22.57
N MET A 14 9.68 -8.17 22.07
CA MET A 14 8.88 -9.40 22.08
C MET A 14 9.18 -10.33 20.90
N GLY A 15 10.04 -9.92 19.95
CA GLY A 15 10.36 -10.71 18.75
C GLY A 15 9.22 -10.80 17.75
N LEU A 16 8.31 -9.82 17.74
CA LEU A 16 7.10 -9.81 16.91
C LEU A 16 7.27 -9.09 15.56
N ILE A 17 8.42 -8.47 15.29
CA ILE A 17 8.71 -7.71 14.04
C ILE A 17 8.97 -8.59 12.80
N LEU A 18 8.62 -9.87 12.89
CA LEU A 18 8.66 -10.81 11.76
C LEU A 18 7.27 -11.43 11.53
N ASP A 19 6.27 -10.97 12.27
CA ASP A 19 4.89 -11.35 12.08
C ASP A 19 4.24 -10.38 11.10
N VAL A 20 3.77 -10.91 9.97
CA VAL A 20 3.21 -10.12 8.87
C VAL A 20 2.06 -9.21 9.34
N PHE A 21 1.29 -9.59 10.36
CA PHE A 21 0.19 -8.75 10.87
C PHE A 21 0.73 -7.57 11.69
N VAL A 22 1.73 -7.81 12.52
CA VAL A 22 2.39 -6.76 13.31
C VAL A 22 3.12 -5.77 12.40
N ASP A 23 3.84 -6.27 11.40
CA ASP A 23 4.58 -5.42 10.46
C ASP A 23 3.63 -4.56 9.62
N ASN A 24 2.52 -5.14 9.14
CA ASN A 24 1.48 -4.38 8.44
C ASN A 24 0.88 -3.26 9.32
N ALA A 25 0.64 -3.54 10.61
CA ALA A 25 0.15 -2.54 11.55
C ALA A 25 1.18 -1.42 11.79
N LEU A 26 2.48 -1.76 11.84
CA LEU A 26 3.56 -0.79 11.98
C LEU A 26 3.68 0.09 10.73
N ILE A 27 3.64 -0.48 9.53
CA ILE A 27 3.65 0.27 8.25
C ILE A 27 2.51 1.29 8.23
N ALA A 28 1.28 0.84 8.49
CA ALA A 28 0.10 1.71 8.49
C ALA A 28 0.19 2.82 9.54
N MET A 29 0.73 2.51 10.73
CA MET A 29 0.94 3.50 11.79
C MET A 29 1.97 4.55 11.39
N TYR A 30 3.13 4.13 10.89
CA TYR A 30 4.19 5.04 10.47
C TYR A 30 3.77 5.93 9.29
N GLY A 31 3.06 5.37 8.31
CA GLY A 31 2.47 6.13 7.21
C GLY A 31 1.52 7.24 7.70
N LYS A 32 0.57 6.91 8.58
CA LYS A 32 -0.37 7.87 9.15
C LYS A 32 0.28 8.94 10.04
N CYS A 33 1.45 8.66 10.60
CA CYS A 33 2.24 9.62 11.36
C CYS A 33 3.13 10.51 10.50
N GLY A 34 3.10 10.36 9.18
CA GLY A 34 3.98 11.08 8.26
C GLY A 34 5.45 10.65 8.33
N SER A 35 5.73 9.49 8.91
CA SER A 35 7.07 8.91 9.02
C SER A 35 7.22 7.76 8.02
N VAL A 36 6.94 8.04 6.75
CA VAL A 36 6.85 7.05 5.67
C VAL A 36 8.17 6.34 5.39
N GLU A 37 9.31 6.97 5.68
CA GLU A 37 10.62 6.34 5.59
C GLU A 37 10.80 5.22 6.63
N ASP A 38 10.20 5.37 7.82
CA ASP A 38 10.21 4.31 8.83
C ASP A 38 9.23 3.20 8.46
N ALA A 39 8.10 3.52 7.82
CA ALA A 39 7.22 2.52 7.22
C ALA A 39 7.96 1.70 6.14
N ALA A 40 8.72 2.38 5.26
CA ALA A 40 9.50 1.74 4.20
C ALA A 40 10.56 0.79 4.75
N LYS A 41 11.27 1.18 5.82
CA LYS A 41 12.24 0.30 6.51
C LYS A 41 11.58 -0.96 7.04
N VAL A 42 10.42 -0.84 7.70
CA VAL A 42 9.66 -2.01 8.17
C VAL A 42 9.30 -2.90 7.00
N PHE A 43 8.71 -2.33 5.94
CA PHE A 43 8.35 -3.07 4.74
C PHE A 43 9.55 -3.80 4.13
N GLU A 44 10.70 -3.14 3.94
CA GLU A 44 11.90 -3.74 3.36
C GLU A 44 12.38 -4.98 4.12
N ILE A 45 12.41 -4.92 5.46
CA ILE A 45 12.92 -6.02 6.30
C ILE A 45 11.93 -7.17 6.49
N MET A 46 10.66 -7.02 6.10
CA MET A 46 9.66 -8.09 6.23
C MET A 46 10.10 -9.35 5.44
N PRO A 47 10.16 -10.52 6.09
CA PRO A 47 10.57 -11.77 5.43
C PRO A 47 9.52 -12.26 4.43
N GLU A 48 8.23 -12.04 4.73
CA GLU A 48 7.11 -12.35 3.85
C GLU A 48 6.22 -11.11 3.74
N LYS A 49 5.84 -10.77 2.51
CA LYS A 49 4.94 -9.65 2.20
C LYS A 49 3.70 -10.20 1.53
N ASN A 50 2.53 -9.82 2.02
CA ASN A 50 1.27 -10.16 1.37
C ASN A 50 0.64 -8.90 0.78
N LEU A 51 -0.51 -9.06 0.11
CA LEU A 51 -1.20 -7.94 -0.53
C LEU A 51 -1.49 -6.80 0.46
N VAL A 52 -1.75 -7.10 1.73
CA VAL A 52 -1.98 -6.09 2.77
C VAL A 52 -0.71 -5.28 3.06
N SER A 53 0.46 -5.92 3.09
CA SER A 53 1.76 -5.25 3.27
C SER A 53 2.00 -4.22 2.16
N TRP A 54 1.80 -4.65 0.92
CA TRP A 54 1.97 -3.79 -0.25
C TRP A 54 0.95 -2.66 -0.27
N ASN A 55 -0.32 -2.98 -0.01
CA ASN A 55 -1.39 -1.99 0.03
C ASN A 55 -1.13 -0.93 1.10
N SER A 56 -0.70 -1.35 2.30
CA SER A 56 -0.36 -0.44 3.40
C SER A 56 0.78 0.50 3.02
N MET A 57 1.79 0.02 2.27
CA MET A 57 2.91 0.85 1.83
C MET A 57 2.52 1.82 0.71
N ILE A 58 1.72 1.38 -0.26
CA ILE A 58 1.18 2.21 -1.34
C ILE A 58 0.31 3.34 -0.75
N CYS A 59 -0.61 3.01 0.18
CA CYS A 59 -1.35 4.01 0.97
C CYS A 59 -0.39 4.99 1.66
N GLY A 60 0.61 4.45 2.37
CA GLY A 60 1.57 5.25 3.12
C GLY A 60 2.31 6.26 2.23
N PHE A 61 2.72 5.86 1.02
CA PHE A 61 3.33 6.78 0.05
C PHE A 61 2.33 7.81 -0.48
N SER A 62 1.14 7.36 -0.90
CA SER A 62 0.07 8.23 -1.42
C SER A 62 -0.35 9.32 -0.43
N GLU A 63 -0.66 8.95 0.81
CA GLU A 63 -1.13 9.88 1.85
C GLU A 63 -0.06 10.90 2.25
N ASN A 64 1.21 10.62 1.96
CA ASN A 64 2.35 11.49 2.21
C ASN A 64 2.84 12.25 0.96
N GLY A 65 2.10 12.19 -0.15
CA GLY A 65 2.44 12.90 -1.40
C GLY A 65 3.64 12.34 -2.15
N LEU A 66 4.02 11.09 -1.87
CA LEU A 66 5.09 10.36 -2.56
C LEU A 66 4.49 9.51 -3.68
N ASP A 67 3.83 10.20 -4.62
CA ASP A 67 3.03 9.54 -5.65
C ASP A 67 3.90 8.63 -6.53
N HIS A 68 5.11 9.05 -6.91
CA HIS A 68 6.02 8.27 -7.76
C HIS A 68 6.38 6.92 -7.14
N GLU A 69 6.70 6.89 -5.84
CA GLU A 69 6.99 5.68 -5.08
C GLU A 69 5.75 4.79 -5.01
N SER A 70 4.58 5.38 -4.75
CA SER A 70 3.30 4.68 -4.75
C SER A 70 3.02 3.97 -6.08
N TYR A 71 3.21 4.68 -7.20
CA TYR A 71 3.07 4.13 -8.56
C TYR A 71 4.07 3.02 -8.84
N SER A 72 5.33 3.20 -8.43
CA SER A 72 6.37 2.21 -8.64
C SER A 72 6.02 0.89 -7.93
N LEU A 73 5.50 0.93 -6.70
CA LEU A 73 5.08 -0.27 -5.99
C LEU A 73 3.85 -0.93 -6.63
N LEU A 74 2.87 -0.12 -7.07
CA LEU A 74 1.70 -0.64 -7.77
C LEU A 74 2.09 -1.32 -9.09
N GLY A 75 3.02 -0.71 -9.84
CA GLY A 75 3.55 -1.25 -11.10
C GLY A 75 4.08 -2.67 -10.93
N LYS A 76 4.91 -2.92 -9.91
CA LYS A 76 5.46 -4.25 -9.61
C LYS A 76 4.39 -5.33 -9.44
N ILE A 77 3.27 -4.99 -8.80
CA ILE A 77 2.14 -5.92 -8.65
C ILE A 77 1.42 -6.14 -9.98
N LEU A 78 1.16 -5.07 -10.73
CA LEU A 78 0.39 -5.14 -11.98
C LEU A 78 1.16 -5.81 -13.14
N GLU A 79 2.48 -5.65 -13.14
CA GLU A 79 3.42 -6.28 -14.08
C GLU A 79 3.70 -7.75 -13.74
N GLY A 80 3.23 -8.21 -12.57
CA GLY A 80 3.37 -9.60 -12.14
C GLY A 80 4.79 -9.95 -11.66
N GLU A 81 5.57 -8.94 -11.26
CA GLU A 81 6.85 -9.17 -10.57
C GLU A 81 6.64 -9.88 -9.24
N GLU A 82 5.45 -9.70 -8.64
CA GLU A 82 5.00 -10.39 -7.44
C GLU A 82 3.87 -11.36 -7.79
N ALA A 83 3.84 -12.54 -7.15
CA ALA A 83 2.76 -13.51 -7.28
C ALA A 83 1.50 -13.09 -6.50
N LEU A 84 1.09 -11.83 -6.63
CA LEU A 84 -0.03 -11.21 -5.95
C LEU A 84 -1.14 -10.90 -6.95
N VAL A 85 -2.37 -11.25 -6.58
CA VAL A 85 -3.57 -10.84 -7.32
C VAL A 85 -4.11 -9.60 -6.61
N PRO A 86 -4.20 -8.45 -7.29
CA PRO A 86 -4.85 -7.27 -6.72
C PRO A 86 -6.27 -7.59 -6.24
N ASP A 87 -6.76 -6.87 -5.23
CA ASP A 87 -8.13 -7.00 -4.74
C ASP A 87 -8.88 -5.66 -4.82
N VAL A 88 -10.15 -5.68 -4.40
CA VAL A 88 -10.99 -4.48 -4.38
C VAL A 88 -10.42 -3.40 -3.43
N ALA A 89 -9.74 -3.81 -2.35
CA ALA A 89 -9.13 -2.86 -1.41
C ALA A 89 -7.98 -2.08 -2.06
N MET A 90 -7.21 -2.70 -2.95
CA MET A 90 -6.19 -2.02 -3.73
C MET A 90 -6.80 -0.97 -4.68
N LEU A 91 -7.97 -1.21 -5.27
CA LEU A 91 -8.66 -0.19 -6.08
C LEU A 91 -9.03 1.06 -5.27
N VAL A 92 -9.51 0.87 -4.04
CA VAL A 92 -9.86 1.99 -3.14
C VAL A 92 -8.62 2.82 -2.78
N THR A 93 -7.47 2.17 -2.60
CA THR A 93 -6.20 2.85 -2.33
C THR A 93 -5.68 3.65 -3.53
N VAL A 94 -5.90 3.14 -4.74
CA VAL A 94 -5.39 3.75 -5.98
C VAL A 94 -6.31 4.87 -6.48
N TRP A 95 -7.60 4.87 -6.10
CA TRP A 95 -8.58 5.85 -6.53
C TRP A 95 -8.25 7.33 -6.14
N PRO A 96 -7.81 7.65 -4.91
CA PRO A 96 -7.44 9.02 -4.53
C PRO A 96 -6.21 9.55 -5.27
N LEU A 97 -5.23 8.69 -5.59
CA LEU A 97 -4.06 9.05 -6.39
C LEU A 97 -4.46 9.60 -7.77
N CYS A 98 -5.59 9.13 -8.31
CA CYS A 98 -6.10 9.52 -9.63
C CYS A 98 -6.82 10.86 -9.63
N ALA A 99 -7.38 11.27 -8.49
CA ALA A 99 -8.16 12.50 -8.38
C ALA A 99 -7.25 13.74 -8.23
N GLY A 100 -6.01 13.57 -7.78
CA GLY A 100 -5.06 14.66 -7.53
C GLY A 100 -4.34 15.17 -8.78
N ASN A 101 -3.95 14.27 -9.68
CA ASN A 101 -3.11 14.60 -10.83
C ASN A 101 -3.78 14.08 -12.10
N GLY A 102 -4.05 14.94 -13.09
CA GLY A 102 -4.75 14.62 -14.35
C GLY A 102 -3.97 13.69 -15.29
N GLU A 103 -3.37 12.63 -14.78
CA GLU A 103 -2.52 11.69 -15.51
C GLU A 103 -3.35 10.56 -16.15
N VAL A 104 -3.48 10.64 -17.47
CA VAL A 104 -4.23 9.69 -18.31
C VAL A 104 -3.72 8.25 -18.16
N ASN A 105 -2.42 8.05 -17.88
CA ASN A 105 -1.83 6.72 -17.69
C ASN A 105 -2.39 6.00 -16.45
N MET A 106 -2.74 6.76 -15.41
CA MET A 106 -3.26 6.22 -14.17
C MET A 106 -4.74 5.81 -14.32
N GLY A 107 -5.53 6.59 -15.07
CA GLY A 107 -6.88 6.19 -15.46
C GLY A 107 -6.91 4.86 -16.22
N MET A 108 -5.90 4.62 -17.07
CA MET A 108 -5.74 3.33 -17.76
C MET A 108 -5.33 2.19 -16.81
N MET A 109 -4.51 2.44 -15.79
CA MET A 109 -4.18 1.43 -14.77
C MET A 109 -5.39 1.01 -13.96
N ILE A 110 -6.20 1.96 -13.45
CA ILE A 110 -7.45 1.64 -12.74
C ILE A 110 -8.41 0.91 -13.66
N HIS A 111 -8.57 1.38 -14.90
CA HIS A 111 -9.44 0.71 -15.86
C HIS A 111 -8.99 -0.74 -16.09
N SER A 112 -7.70 -0.96 -16.35
CA SER A 112 -7.11 -2.28 -16.50
C SER A 112 -7.31 -3.15 -15.26
N LEU A 113 -7.18 -2.57 -14.06
CA LEU A 113 -7.39 -3.23 -12.79
C LEU A 113 -8.86 -3.63 -12.58
N ALA A 114 -9.80 -2.72 -12.83
CA ALA A 114 -11.24 -2.99 -12.77
C ALA A 114 -11.66 -4.08 -13.77
N VAL A 115 -11.07 -4.08 -14.97
CA VAL A 115 -11.27 -5.13 -15.98
C VAL A 115 -10.75 -6.47 -15.48
N LYS A 116 -9.50 -6.51 -14.98
CA LYS A 116 -8.87 -7.74 -14.44
C LYS A 116 -9.65 -8.32 -13.26
N LEU A 117 -10.28 -7.46 -12.46
CA LEU A 117 -11.09 -7.88 -11.30
C LEU A 117 -12.56 -8.18 -11.66
N GLY A 118 -12.96 -8.01 -12.92
CA GLY A 118 -14.33 -8.25 -13.36
C GLY A 118 -15.36 -7.22 -12.85
N LEU A 119 -14.90 -6.07 -12.35
CA LEU A 119 -15.73 -5.03 -11.73
C LEU A 119 -16.38 -4.06 -12.73
N ASN A 120 -16.14 -4.24 -14.03
CA ASN A 120 -16.66 -3.37 -15.08
C ASN A 120 -18.20 -3.27 -15.12
N HIS A 121 -18.91 -4.23 -14.51
CA HIS A 121 -20.37 -4.27 -14.55
C HIS A 121 -21.06 -3.44 -13.44
N GLU A 122 -20.32 -3.00 -12.41
CA GLU A 122 -20.88 -2.26 -11.27
C GLU A 122 -20.67 -0.74 -11.34
N LEU A 123 -19.75 -0.26 -12.19
CA LEU A 123 -19.34 1.15 -12.24
C LEU A 123 -20.11 2.01 -13.26
N MET A 124 -21.13 1.47 -13.96
CA MET A 124 -21.98 2.22 -14.90
C MET A 124 -23.41 2.50 -14.40
N HIS A 125 -23.70 2.25 -13.12
CA HIS A 125 -24.96 2.65 -12.50
C HIS A 125 -24.69 3.62 -11.34
N GLY A 126 -24.28 4.84 -11.68
CA GLY A 126 -24.19 5.98 -10.77
C GLY A 126 -24.59 7.24 -11.50
#